data_AF-A0A962EIX8-F1
#
_entry.id   AF-A0A962EIX8-F1
#
_cell.length_a   1.000
_cell.length_b   1.000
_cell.length_c   1.000
_cell.angle_alpha   90.00
_cell.angle_beta   90.00
_cell.angle_gamma   90.00
#
_symmetry.space_group_name_H-M   'P 1'
#
loop_
_entity.id
_entity.type
_entity.pdbx_description
1 polymer ?
#
loop_
_entity_poly.entity_id
_entity_poly.type
_entity_poly.pdbx_seq_one_letter_code
_entity_poly.pdbx_strand_id
1 'polypeptide(L)'
;VERGTLIGPDLDTDNTQRTVVAEISLGSGQLLRAIDVDNSDSARALAFSPLGDYLYVALQGNDQLAVYDLLEQQTAQASGALRARLSTGGAPQGVCVSGNAVWSQNLLGRSVNRFDASQLYAAGEPLLPGVERNSASVELLPAQVLAGKRIFYRASDPRMSSEGYLSCASCHLDGDQDGRIWDFSGRGEGLRNTISLRGRAGMGHGKVHWSANFDEIQDFENDIRLAFGGSGFLTNPQFAATSDPLGAPKAGLNADLDALAAYVASLGAEHLPASAWRNADGSVSAQAQVGQGVFETLGCASCHTPPRYTRSPLAGLDLVNVGTLRDTSGHRLGGVLPGIDIPTLLDLPNTAPYLHDGSAVTLEAVFSATGGTVVPAESGTPTLGAYIENQYVDLNYDDTVRGRALVFLGDQGSRLSFSNVDGGVGGIGAIELRYSSAASSVELRVNGVAYPVNLANVGNPTFAQVNWRTARIDGVALQAGPNNSVVIERT
;
A
#
# COMPACT_ATOMS: atom_id res chain seq x y z
N VAL A 1 -5.01 1.25 -6.80
CA VAL A 1 -5.43 2.63 -6.45
C VAL A 1 -4.30 3.19 -5.64
N GLU A 2 -3.58 4.13 -6.23
CA GLU A 2 -2.48 4.85 -5.57
C GLU A 2 -3.13 5.79 -4.52
N ARG A 3 -2.49 5.97 -3.35
CA ARG A 3 -3.00 6.73 -2.20
C ARG A 3 -1.92 7.70 -1.72
N GLY A 4 -2.31 8.93 -1.46
CA GLY A 4 -1.38 10.03 -1.24
C GLY A 4 -1.24 10.84 -2.52
N THR A 5 -1.53 12.12 -2.43
CA THR A 5 -1.54 12.98 -3.61
C THR A 5 -0.11 13.44 -3.84
N LEU A 6 0.50 12.97 -4.95
CA LEU A 6 1.75 13.53 -5.46
C LEU A 6 1.69 15.05 -5.55
N ILE A 7 0.47 15.62 -5.65
CA ILE A 7 0.17 17.02 -5.40
C ILE A 7 -1.03 17.22 -4.47
N GLY A 8 -0.68 17.34 -3.20
CA GLY A 8 -1.45 17.91 -2.11
C GLY A 8 -0.48 18.18 -0.96
N PRO A 9 -0.94 18.57 0.23
CA PRO A 9 -0.08 18.49 1.42
C PRO A 9 0.45 17.05 1.56
N ASP A 10 1.64 16.91 2.11
CA ASP A 10 2.22 15.60 2.41
C ASP A 10 1.24 14.75 3.24
N LEU A 11 1.37 13.43 3.10
CA LEU A 11 0.61 12.52 3.94
C LEU A 11 0.92 12.78 5.41
N ASP A 12 -0.12 13.11 6.18
CA ASP A 12 -0.06 13.37 7.62
C ASP A 12 -1.10 12.52 8.37
N THR A 13 -1.24 12.75 9.67
CA THR A 13 -2.18 12.00 10.51
C THR A 13 -3.62 12.10 10.06
N ASP A 14 -3.99 13.21 9.44
CA ASP A 14 -5.39 13.56 9.18
C ASP A 14 -5.80 13.14 7.78
N ASN A 15 -4.85 13.07 6.83
CA ASN A 15 -5.14 12.80 5.42
C ASN A 15 -4.64 11.43 4.93
N THR A 16 -3.80 10.70 5.70
CA THR A 16 -3.26 9.39 5.30
C THR A 16 -4.35 8.33 5.20
N GLN A 17 -5.16 8.17 6.24
CA GLN A 17 -6.24 7.19 6.25
C GLN A 17 -7.45 7.75 6.99
N ARG A 18 -8.62 7.62 6.37
CA ARG A 18 -9.91 7.99 6.96
C ARG A 18 -10.84 6.79 6.93
N THR A 19 -11.49 6.53 8.05
CA THR A 19 -12.52 5.50 8.13
C THR A 19 -13.83 6.04 7.58
N VAL A 20 -14.35 5.40 6.53
CA VAL A 20 -15.62 5.80 5.91
C VAL A 20 -16.59 4.63 5.91
N VAL A 21 -17.85 4.90 6.28
CA VAL A 21 -18.96 3.97 6.10
C VAL A 21 -19.83 4.46 4.95
N ALA A 22 -19.91 3.68 3.89
CA ALA A 22 -20.59 4.06 2.65
C ALA A 22 -21.82 3.19 2.37
N GLU A 23 -22.91 3.81 1.91
CA GLU A 23 -24.04 3.12 1.30
C GLU A 23 -23.88 3.12 -0.21
N ILE A 24 -23.92 1.94 -0.80
CA ILE A 24 -23.78 1.76 -2.25
C ILE A 24 -25.05 1.10 -2.77
N SER A 25 -25.65 1.70 -3.80
CA SER A 25 -26.73 1.08 -4.56
C SER A 25 -26.18 -0.13 -5.31
N LEU A 26 -26.60 -1.34 -4.95
CA LEU A 26 -26.14 -2.55 -5.62
C LEU A 26 -26.61 -2.65 -7.08
N GLY A 27 -27.73 -1.99 -7.42
CA GLY A 27 -28.28 -1.99 -8.78
C GLY A 27 -27.54 -1.06 -9.74
N SER A 28 -27.06 0.09 -9.26
CA SER A 28 -26.36 1.10 -10.09
C SER A 28 -24.86 1.21 -9.83
N GLY A 29 -24.36 0.59 -8.74
CA GLY A 29 -22.98 0.76 -8.27
C GLY A 29 -22.67 2.16 -7.73
N GLN A 30 -23.67 3.04 -7.61
CA GLN A 30 -23.45 4.41 -7.16
C GLN A 30 -23.37 4.50 -5.64
N LEU A 31 -22.43 5.32 -5.17
CA LEU A 31 -22.39 5.79 -3.79
C LEU A 31 -23.61 6.68 -3.54
N LEU A 32 -24.45 6.30 -2.57
CA LEU A 32 -25.65 7.04 -2.18
C LEU A 32 -25.37 7.99 -1.03
N ARG A 33 -24.67 7.49 0.00
CA ARG A 33 -24.27 8.26 1.18
C ARG A 33 -22.94 7.77 1.73
N ALA A 34 -22.22 8.63 2.42
CA ALA A 34 -21.02 8.28 3.16
C ALA A 34 -21.01 8.98 4.53
N ILE A 35 -20.50 8.28 5.54
CA ILE A 35 -20.20 8.80 6.87
C ILE A 35 -18.68 8.78 7.01
N ASP A 36 -18.09 9.93 7.24
CA ASP A 36 -16.72 10.00 7.74
C ASP A 36 -16.73 9.72 9.24
N VAL A 37 -16.08 8.63 9.64
CA VAL A 37 -15.96 8.22 11.03
C VAL A 37 -14.67 8.84 11.57
N ASP A 38 -14.75 10.14 11.86
CA ASP A 38 -13.65 10.99 12.34
C ASP A 38 -12.89 10.34 13.51
N ASN A 39 -11.61 10.62 13.71
CA ASN A 39 -10.75 10.05 14.76
C ASN A 39 -10.90 8.52 14.90
N SER A 40 -10.90 7.80 13.78
CA SER A 40 -11.11 6.34 13.78
C SER A 40 -10.31 5.60 12.71
N ASP A 41 -9.86 4.41 13.08
CA ASP A 41 -9.16 3.43 12.26
C ASP A 41 -10.03 2.18 12.05
N SER A 42 -10.10 1.73 10.81
CA SER A 42 -10.56 0.40 10.41
C SER A 42 -11.98 0.04 10.91
N ALA A 43 -13.02 0.65 10.33
CA ALA A 43 -14.38 0.13 10.46
C ALA A 43 -14.47 -1.28 9.86
N ARG A 44 -14.76 -2.28 10.70
CA ARG A 44 -14.60 -3.69 10.33
C ARG A 44 -15.90 -4.47 10.16
N ALA A 45 -16.94 -4.09 10.90
CA ALA A 45 -18.26 -4.68 10.83
C ALA A 45 -19.33 -3.66 11.18
N LEU A 46 -20.54 -3.90 10.67
CA LEU A 46 -21.70 -3.09 10.94
C LEU A 46 -22.95 -3.95 11.18
N ALA A 47 -23.91 -3.42 11.93
CA ALA A 47 -25.23 -4.00 12.10
C ALA A 47 -26.27 -2.90 12.28
N PHE A 48 -27.50 -3.15 11.84
CA PHE A 48 -28.61 -2.24 12.02
C PHE A 48 -29.46 -2.67 13.22
N SER A 49 -30.12 -1.71 13.88
CA SER A 49 -31.24 -1.98 14.77
C SER A 49 -32.37 -2.73 14.04
N PRO A 50 -33.32 -3.36 14.75
CA PRO A 50 -34.43 -4.07 14.11
C PRO A 50 -35.28 -3.22 13.17
N LEU A 51 -35.37 -1.90 13.40
CA LEU A 51 -36.11 -0.97 12.55
C LEU A 51 -35.24 -0.29 11.48
N GLY A 52 -33.91 -0.48 11.52
CA GLY A 52 -32.99 0.17 10.60
C GLY A 52 -32.76 1.67 10.87
N ASP A 53 -33.21 2.17 12.01
CA ASP A 53 -33.07 3.56 12.46
C ASP A 53 -31.72 3.85 13.14
N TYR A 54 -31.04 2.82 13.66
CA TYR A 54 -29.68 2.93 14.19
C TYR A 54 -28.70 2.02 13.46
N LEU A 55 -27.47 2.52 13.31
CA LEU A 55 -26.33 1.78 12.78
C LEU A 55 -25.24 1.65 13.84
N TYR A 56 -24.79 0.42 14.07
CA TYR A 56 -23.68 0.09 14.93
C TYR A 56 -22.46 -0.24 14.08
N VAL A 57 -21.31 0.36 14.38
CA VAL A 57 -20.06 0.17 13.64
C VAL A 57 -18.94 -0.22 14.59
N ALA A 58 -18.32 -1.38 14.38
CA ALA A 58 -17.12 -1.79 15.10
C ALA A 58 -15.90 -1.09 14.50
N LEU A 59 -15.21 -0.32 15.33
CA LEU A 59 -13.99 0.41 15.00
C LEU A 59 -12.80 -0.36 15.59
N GLN A 60 -12.20 -1.20 14.76
CA GLN A 60 -11.19 -2.16 15.18
C GLN A 60 -9.99 -1.47 15.82
N GLY A 61 -9.48 -0.41 15.19
CA GLY A 61 -8.27 0.24 15.69
C GLY A 61 -8.47 1.06 16.95
N ASN A 62 -9.73 1.36 17.29
CA ASN A 62 -10.08 2.24 18.39
C ASN A 62 -10.58 1.50 19.63
N ASP A 63 -10.78 0.19 19.55
CA ASP A 63 -11.43 -0.63 20.59
C ASP A 63 -12.85 -0.11 20.93
N GLN A 64 -13.60 0.35 19.93
CA GLN A 64 -14.88 1.02 20.11
C GLN A 64 -16.01 0.48 19.23
N LEU A 65 -17.24 0.61 19.74
CA LEU A 65 -18.49 0.52 18.98
C LEU A 65 -19.06 1.94 18.81
N ALA A 66 -19.15 2.42 17.59
CA ALA A 66 -19.84 3.67 17.25
C ALA A 66 -21.32 3.42 16.96
N VAL A 67 -22.18 4.35 17.38
CA VAL A 67 -23.64 4.28 17.21
C VAL A 67 -24.10 5.51 16.45
N TYR A 68 -24.78 5.30 15.34
CA TYR A 68 -25.33 6.37 14.51
C TYR A 68 -26.86 6.29 14.44
N ASP A 69 -27.53 7.44 14.53
CA ASP A 69 -28.93 7.64 14.21
C ASP A 69 -29.08 7.96 12.72
N LEU A 70 -29.63 7.01 11.96
CA LEU A 70 -29.75 7.13 10.52
C LEU A 70 -30.93 8.01 10.08
N LEU A 71 -31.89 8.29 10.96
CA LEU A 71 -32.99 9.22 10.67
C LEU A 71 -32.50 10.66 10.81
N GLU A 72 -31.76 10.95 11.88
CA GLU A 72 -31.10 12.25 12.07
C GLU A 72 -30.12 12.52 10.92
N GLN A 73 -29.39 11.50 10.45
CA GLN A 73 -28.48 11.60 9.32
C GLN A 73 -29.14 12.07 8.01
N GLN A 74 -30.41 11.74 7.76
CA GLN A 74 -31.11 12.19 6.55
C GLN A 74 -31.39 13.71 6.55
N THR A 75 -31.33 14.33 7.73
CA THR A 75 -31.71 15.75 7.93
C THR A 75 -30.54 16.63 8.37
N ALA A 76 -29.49 16.05 8.96
CA ALA A 76 -28.34 16.78 9.47
C ALA A 76 -27.20 16.87 8.44
N GLN A 77 -26.55 18.03 8.34
CA GLN A 77 -25.29 18.17 7.61
C GLN A 77 -24.10 17.70 8.47
N ALA A 78 -23.32 16.78 7.92
CA ALA A 78 -21.96 16.37 8.28
C ALA A 78 -21.68 15.62 9.62
N SER A 79 -22.34 15.89 10.75
CA SER A 79 -21.92 15.25 12.03
C SER A 79 -23.04 14.94 13.04
N GLY A 80 -24.30 15.30 12.74
CA GLY A 80 -25.43 15.15 13.68
C GLY A 80 -25.88 13.72 14.00
N ALA A 81 -25.40 12.71 13.27
CA ALA A 81 -25.89 11.34 13.43
C ALA A 81 -25.17 10.52 14.53
N LEU A 82 -23.96 10.90 14.96
CA LEU A 82 -23.20 10.10 15.93
C LEU A 82 -23.80 10.27 17.33
N ARG A 83 -24.35 9.19 17.90
CA ARG A 83 -24.99 9.18 19.22
C ARG A 83 -24.05 8.78 20.35
N ALA A 84 -23.15 7.83 20.08
CA ALA A 84 -22.21 7.33 21.08
C ALA A 84 -20.98 6.67 20.46
N ARG A 85 -19.89 6.68 21.21
CA ARG A 85 -18.76 5.75 21.06
C ARG A 85 -18.56 5.03 22.37
N LEU A 86 -18.70 3.70 22.34
CA LEU A 86 -18.65 2.88 23.54
C LEU A 86 -17.41 2.00 23.49
N SER A 87 -16.69 1.92 24.60
CA SER A 87 -15.56 1.01 24.72
C SER A 87 -15.99 -0.44 24.57
N THR A 88 -15.13 -1.21 23.93
CA THR A 88 -15.23 -2.67 23.76
C THR A 88 -13.93 -3.32 24.24
N GLY A 89 -13.87 -4.65 24.18
CA GLY A 89 -12.59 -5.36 24.25
C GLY A 89 -11.74 -5.09 23.01
N GLY A 90 -10.49 -5.56 23.03
CA GLY A 90 -9.52 -5.25 21.98
C GLY A 90 -9.93 -5.69 20.57
N ALA A 91 -9.79 -4.79 19.59
CA ALA A 91 -10.03 -4.99 18.16
C ALA A 91 -11.41 -5.61 17.85
N PRO A 92 -12.52 -4.88 18.03
CA PRO A 92 -13.85 -5.36 17.65
C PRO A 92 -13.93 -5.59 16.14
N GLN A 93 -14.38 -6.77 15.71
CA GLN A 93 -14.45 -7.15 14.29
C GLN A 93 -15.80 -7.71 13.86
N GLY A 94 -16.72 -7.95 14.79
CA GLY A 94 -18.07 -8.41 14.51
C GLY A 94 -19.10 -7.62 15.30
N VAL A 95 -20.23 -7.31 14.68
CA VAL A 95 -21.38 -6.68 15.33
C VAL A 95 -22.64 -7.46 14.99
N CYS A 96 -23.49 -7.71 15.98
CA CYS A 96 -24.78 -8.38 15.78
C CYS A 96 -25.84 -7.77 16.69
N VAL A 97 -27.06 -7.61 16.18
CA VAL A 97 -28.21 -7.12 16.95
C VAL A 97 -29.27 -8.22 17.04
N SER A 98 -29.79 -8.45 18.25
CA SER A 98 -30.85 -9.42 18.52
C SER A 98 -31.85 -8.82 19.52
N GLY A 99 -33.00 -8.38 19.03
CA GLY A 99 -33.96 -7.62 19.83
C GLY A 99 -33.31 -6.35 20.36
N ASN A 100 -33.30 -6.15 21.67
CA ASN A 100 -32.66 -5.00 22.34
C ASN A 100 -31.19 -5.25 22.70
N ALA A 101 -30.62 -6.40 22.35
CA ALA A 101 -29.23 -6.72 22.66
C ALA A 101 -28.34 -6.44 21.44
N VAL A 102 -27.31 -5.61 21.64
CA VAL A 102 -26.25 -5.39 20.65
C VAL A 102 -24.99 -6.11 21.14
N TRP A 103 -24.35 -6.86 20.26
CA TRP A 103 -23.18 -7.66 20.58
C TRP A 103 -22.00 -7.21 19.72
N SER A 104 -20.83 -7.09 20.33
CA SER A 104 -19.55 -6.87 19.64
C SER A 104 -18.61 -8.02 19.92
N GLN A 105 -18.06 -8.66 18.88
CA GLN A 105 -17.00 -9.67 19.01
C GLN A 105 -15.64 -9.00 18.96
N ASN A 106 -14.84 -9.19 20.02
CA ASN A 106 -13.56 -8.52 20.20
C ASN A 106 -12.44 -9.51 19.92
N LEU A 107 -11.81 -9.39 18.75
CA LEU A 107 -10.81 -10.35 18.30
C LEU A 107 -9.66 -10.42 19.31
N LEU A 108 -9.01 -9.30 19.62
CA LEU A 108 -7.81 -9.27 20.48
C LEU A 108 -8.13 -9.21 21.97
N GLY A 109 -9.38 -8.88 22.33
CA GLY A 109 -9.92 -9.06 23.67
C GLY A 109 -10.19 -10.52 24.02
N ARG A 110 -10.37 -11.42 23.03
CA ARG A 110 -10.88 -12.79 23.22
C ARG A 110 -12.19 -12.79 24.00
N SER A 111 -13.04 -11.82 23.67
CA SER A 111 -14.23 -11.49 24.44
C SER A 111 -15.37 -11.05 23.54
N VAL A 112 -16.55 -10.88 24.13
CA VAL A 112 -17.73 -10.29 23.52
C VAL A 112 -18.29 -9.24 24.47
N ASN A 113 -18.63 -8.05 23.96
CA ASN A 113 -19.44 -7.08 24.70
C ASN A 113 -20.92 -7.27 24.39
N ARG A 114 -21.77 -7.15 25.41
CA ARG A 114 -23.23 -7.01 25.25
C ARG A 114 -23.69 -5.63 25.73
N PHE A 115 -24.33 -4.88 24.86
CA PHE A 115 -24.99 -3.61 25.16
C PHE A 115 -26.51 -3.79 25.19
N ASP A 116 -27.19 -3.06 26.07
CA ASP A 116 -28.65 -3.07 26.17
C ASP A 116 -29.22 -1.78 25.55
N ALA A 117 -29.82 -1.92 24.37
CA ALA A 117 -30.38 -0.81 23.60
C ALA A 117 -31.86 -0.55 23.89
N SER A 118 -32.44 -1.13 24.93
CA SER A 118 -33.86 -0.96 25.26
C SER A 118 -34.28 0.51 25.41
N GLN A 119 -33.52 1.31 26.16
CA GLN A 119 -33.82 2.74 26.36
C GLN A 119 -33.52 3.59 25.12
N LEU A 120 -32.48 3.23 24.35
CA LEU A 120 -32.19 3.87 23.08
C LEU A 120 -33.36 3.69 22.11
N TYR A 121 -33.88 2.47 21.96
CA TYR A 121 -34.97 2.19 21.03
C TYR A 121 -36.31 2.74 21.50
N ALA A 122 -36.57 2.76 22.82
CA ALA A 122 -37.84 3.22 23.35
C ALA A 122 -37.95 4.75 23.42
N ALA A 123 -36.84 5.44 23.70
CA ALA A 123 -36.85 6.86 24.07
C ALA A 123 -35.71 7.69 23.44
N GLY A 124 -34.85 7.09 22.60
CA GLY A 124 -33.70 7.80 22.01
C GLY A 124 -32.58 8.12 23.00
N GLU A 125 -32.64 7.52 24.20
CA GLU A 125 -31.66 7.73 25.28
C GLU A 125 -30.27 7.18 24.90
N PRO A 126 -29.18 7.77 25.43
CA PRO A 126 -27.83 7.28 25.15
C PRO A 126 -27.65 5.80 25.50
N LEU A 127 -27.04 5.05 24.59
CA LEU A 127 -26.67 3.65 24.86
C LEU A 127 -25.60 3.60 25.95
N LEU A 128 -25.84 2.78 26.99
CA LEU A 128 -24.93 2.66 28.12
C LEU A 128 -23.76 1.70 27.80
N PRO A 129 -22.61 1.82 28.52
CA PRO A 129 -21.50 0.88 28.39
C PRO A 129 -21.93 -0.58 28.54
N GLY A 130 -21.42 -1.43 27.65
CA GLY A 130 -21.75 -2.85 27.60
C GLY A 130 -20.99 -3.67 28.63
N VAL A 131 -21.48 -4.88 28.88
CA VAL A 131 -20.82 -5.87 29.73
C VAL A 131 -19.92 -6.75 28.86
N GLU A 132 -18.62 -6.76 29.15
CA GLU A 132 -17.65 -7.64 28.49
C GLU A 132 -17.61 -9.03 29.14
N ARG A 133 -17.53 -10.08 28.31
CA ARG A 133 -17.39 -11.47 28.72
C ARG A 133 -16.36 -12.18 27.85
N ASN A 134 -15.45 -12.94 28.46
CA ASN A 134 -14.49 -13.75 27.72
C ASN A 134 -15.22 -14.79 26.87
N SER A 135 -14.79 -14.94 25.62
CA SER A 135 -15.27 -15.95 24.68
C SER A 135 -14.30 -17.13 24.54
N ALA A 136 -13.06 -16.98 25.02
CA ALA A 136 -12.07 -18.05 25.10
C ALA A 136 -11.45 -18.13 26.50
N SER A 137 -11.15 -19.34 26.95
CA SER A 137 -10.47 -19.61 28.24
C SER A 137 -8.99 -19.96 28.08
N VAL A 138 -8.53 -20.18 26.85
CA VAL A 138 -7.13 -20.53 26.53
C VAL A 138 -6.62 -19.59 25.46
N GLU A 139 -5.51 -18.91 25.75
CA GLU A 139 -4.77 -18.12 24.77
C GLU A 139 -3.65 -18.99 24.19
N LEU A 140 -3.59 -19.08 22.87
CA LEU A 140 -2.59 -19.88 22.16
C LEU A 140 -1.33 -19.07 21.84
N LEU A 141 -1.46 -17.74 21.74
CA LEU A 141 -0.30 -16.88 21.52
C LEU A 141 0.52 -16.75 22.81
N PRO A 142 1.87 -16.81 22.72
CA PRO A 142 2.72 -16.40 23.82
C PRO A 142 2.36 -14.98 24.28
N ALA A 143 2.44 -14.72 25.59
CA ALA A 143 1.97 -13.45 26.17
C ALA A 143 2.61 -12.21 25.51
N GLN A 144 3.91 -12.26 25.20
CA GLN A 144 4.61 -11.16 24.53
C GLN A 144 4.13 -10.96 23.08
N VAL A 145 3.87 -12.04 22.35
CA VAL A 145 3.33 -11.99 20.98
C VAL A 145 1.91 -11.43 20.98
N LEU A 146 1.06 -11.83 21.94
CA LEU A 146 -0.28 -11.25 22.08
C LEU A 146 -0.23 -9.75 22.42
N ALA A 147 0.66 -9.35 23.33
CA ALA A 147 0.85 -7.93 23.67
C ALA A 147 1.26 -7.12 22.43
N GLY A 148 2.23 -7.63 21.66
CA GLY A 148 2.63 -7.04 20.38
C GLY A 148 1.51 -6.96 19.37
N LYS A 149 0.73 -8.04 19.21
CA LYS A 149 -0.42 -8.05 18.29
C LYS A 149 -1.48 -7.04 18.73
N ARG A 150 -1.68 -6.81 20.02
CA ARG A 150 -2.58 -5.74 20.53
C ARG A 150 -2.07 -4.36 20.17
N ILE A 151 -0.78 -4.07 20.37
CA ILE A 151 -0.18 -2.79 19.98
C ILE A 151 -0.30 -2.56 18.48
N PHE A 152 -0.02 -3.58 17.67
CA PHE A 152 -0.06 -3.54 16.22
C PHE A 152 -1.42 -3.09 15.65
N TYR A 153 -2.52 -3.36 16.37
CA TYR A 153 -3.87 -3.00 15.97
C TYR A 153 -4.37 -1.69 16.58
N ARG A 154 -3.70 -1.14 17.58
CA ARG A 154 -4.33 -0.15 18.48
C ARG A 154 -3.97 1.28 18.10
N ALA A 155 -4.72 1.83 17.16
CA ALA A 155 -4.64 3.25 16.81
C ALA A 155 -5.04 4.17 17.97
N SER A 156 -5.95 3.73 18.86
CA SER A 156 -6.40 4.54 20.02
C SER A 156 -5.33 4.84 21.08
N ASP A 157 -4.15 4.25 20.99
CA ASP A 157 -3.03 4.61 21.88
C ASP A 157 -2.38 5.91 21.36
N PRO A 158 -2.38 7.01 22.13
CA PRO A 158 -1.78 8.28 21.70
C PRO A 158 -0.25 8.20 21.52
N ARG A 159 0.39 7.11 21.93
CA ARG A 159 1.77 6.79 21.55
C ARG A 159 1.87 6.34 20.10
N MET A 160 0.89 5.59 19.61
CA MET A 160 0.80 5.06 18.24
C MET A 160 0.30 6.13 17.26
N SER A 161 -0.83 6.76 17.55
CA SER A 161 -1.43 7.82 16.71
C SER A 161 -2.16 8.81 17.61
N SER A 162 -1.90 10.10 17.43
CA SER A 162 -2.44 11.18 18.26
C SER A 162 -3.98 11.20 18.30
N GLU A 163 -4.61 10.98 17.15
CA GLU A 163 -6.06 11.09 16.96
C GLU A 163 -6.74 9.74 16.67
N GLY A 164 -5.96 8.65 16.61
CA GLY A 164 -6.50 7.30 16.46
C GLY A 164 -6.93 6.92 15.05
N TYR A 165 -6.34 7.54 14.03
CA TYR A 165 -6.58 7.20 12.62
C TYR A 165 -5.75 6.04 12.08
N LEU A 166 -4.60 5.76 12.71
CA LEU A 166 -3.61 4.89 12.10
C LEU A 166 -2.96 3.95 13.12
N SER A 167 -2.82 2.69 12.71
CA SER A 167 -2.04 1.66 13.38
C SER A 167 -1.27 0.85 12.33
N CYS A 168 -0.46 -0.12 12.76
CA CYS A 168 0.21 -1.01 11.81
C CYS A 168 -0.83 -1.83 11.01
N ALA A 169 -1.93 -2.24 11.64
CA ALA A 169 -3.00 -3.03 11.03
C ALA A 169 -3.80 -2.28 9.95
N SER A 170 -3.74 -0.94 9.94
CA SER A 170 -4.37 -0.07 8.95
C SER A 170 -3.87 -0.33 7.52
N CYS A 171 -2.58 -0.64 7.38
CA CYS A 171 -1.95 -1.01 6.10
C CYS A 171 -1.59 -2.50 6.06
N HIS A 172 -1.32 -3.12 7.22
CA HIS A 172 -0.88 -4.51 7.32
C HIS A 172 -1.90 -5.42 8.03
N LEU A 173 -3.11 -5.55 7.48
CA LEU A 173 -4.20 -6.29 8.11
C LEU A 173 -3.81 -7.76 8.38
N ASP A 174 -3.82 -8.19 9.65
CA ASP A 174 -3.31 -9.52 10.08
C ASP A 174 -1.90 -9.83 9.56
N GLY A 175 -1.05 -8.80 9.48
CA GLY A 175 0.31 -8.90 8.95
C GLY A 175 0.40 -9.02 7.43
N ASP A 176 -0.72 -8.96 6.71
CA ASP A 176 -0.71 -8.97 5.25
C ASP A 176 -0.39 -7.57 4.68
N GLN A 177 -0.61 -7.35 3.39
CA GLN A 177 -0.66 -6.02 2.79
C GLN A 177 -2.10 -5.59 2.46
N ASP A 178 -2.31 -4.29 2.25
CA ASP A 178 -3.59 -3.73 1.82
C ASP A 178 -3.76 -3.61 0.30
N GLY A 179 -2.76 -4.04 -0.48
CA GLY A 179 -2.75 -3.96 -1.94
C GLY A 179 -2.70 -2.53 -2.48
N ARG A 180 -2.25 -1.57 -1.66
CA ARG A 180 -2.15 -0.15 -2.02
C ARG A 180 -0.71 0.28 -2.24
N ILE A 181 -0.62 1.33 -3.05
CA ILE A 181 0.60 2.09 -3.28
C ILE A 181 0.42 3.41 -2.56
N TRP A 182 1.41 3.81 -1.79
CA TRP A 182 1.36 4.98 -0.95
C TRP A 182 2.40 6.01 -1.37
N ASP A 183 2.00 7.27 -1.40
CA ASP A 183 2.94 8.38 -1.61
C ASP A 183 3.61 8.80 -0.30
N PHE A 184 4.86 8.40 -0.18
CA PHE A 184 5.72 8.72 0.94
C PHE A 184 6.83 9.72 0.55
N SER A 185 6.60 10.54 -0.48
CA SER A 185 7.52 11.59 -0.92
C SER A 185 7.83 12.59 0.20
N GLY A 186 6.83 13.00 1.00
CA GLY A 186 7.00 13.88 2.15
C GLY A 186 7.95 13.36 3.24
N ARG A 187 8.10 12.04 3.32
CA ARG A 187 9.07 11.37 4.21
C ARG A 187 10.32 10.88 3.49
N GLY A 188 10.51 11.31 2.24
CA GLY A 188 11.69 11.01 1.44
C GLY A 188 11.72 9.59 0.87
N GLU A 189 10.65 8.80 0.96
CA GLU A 189 10.60 7.43 0.42
C GLU A 189 9.85 7.34 -0.92
N GLY A 190 9.11 8.36 -1.35
CA GLY A 190 8.39 8.32 -2.63
C GLY A 190 7.27 7.26 -2.66
N LEU A 191 6.87 6.82 -3.85
CA LEU A 191 5.83 5.80 -4.02
C LEU A 191 6.28 4.44 -3.49
N ARG A 192 5.47 3.84 -2.62
CA ARG A 192 5.73 2.53 -1.99
C ARG A 192 4.49 1.65 -1.97
N ASN A 193 4.61 0.48 -2.57
CA ASN A 193 3.67 -0.62 -2.41
C ASN A 193 3.79 -1.24 -1.02
N THR A 194 2.67 -1.54 -0.37
CA THR A 194 2.67 -2.16 0.96
C THR A 194 3.28 -3.56 0.90
N ILE A 195 4.25 -3.86 1.77
CA ILE A 195 4.90 -5.18 1.86
C ILE A 195 4.09 -6.10 2.78
N SER A 196 3.76 -7.32 2.34
CA SER A 196 3.24 -8.33 3.29
C SER A 196 4.32 -8.72 4.30
N LEU A 197 3.96 -8.76 5.59
CA LEU A 197 4.84 -9.12 6.70
C LEU A 197 4.86 -10.65 6.94
N ARG A 198 3.87 -11.38 6.39
CA ARG A 198 3.77 -12.84 6.50
C ARG A 198 4.96 -13.53 5.84
N GLY A 199 5.44 -14.60 6.47
CA GLY A 199 6.59 -15.34 5.99
C GLY A 199 7.94 -14.67 6.22
N ARG A 200 7.99 -13.40 6.67
CA ARG A 200 9.25 -12.65 6.84
C ARG A 200 9.94 -12.88 8.17
N ALA A 201 9.19 -13.26 9.20
CA ALA A 201 9.68 -13.41 10.57
C ALA A 201 10.47 -12.18 11.06
N GLY A 202 9.87 -10.99 10.94
CA GLY A 202 10.53 -9.73 11.29
C GLY A 202 11.71 -9.43 10.36
N MET A 203 12.92 -9.43 10.92
CA MET A 203 14.18 -9.23 10.17
C MET A 203 14.67 -10.51 9.48
N GLY A 204 13.89 -11.60 9.51
CA GLY A 204 14.27 -12.89 8.97
C GLY A 204 14.64 -12.84 7.48
N HIS A 205 14.21 -11.82 6.73
CA HIS A 205 14.48 -11.60 5.31
C HIS A 205 15.42 -10.41 5.02
N GLY A 206 16.20 -9.94 6.00
CA GLY A 206 17.07 -8.77 5.84
C GLY A 206 16.45 -7.52 6.44
N LYS A 207 16.99 -6.35 6.06
CA LYS A 207 16.51 -5.03 6.52
C LYS A 207 15.09 -4.74 6.06
N VAL A 208 14.41 -3.81 6.73
CA VAL A 208 13.01 -3.46 6.43
C VAL A 208 12.93 -2.29 5.46
N HIS A 209 11.75 -2.13 4.87
CA HIS A 209 11.41 -1.25 3.76
C HIS A 209 12.08 -1.63 2.45
N TRP A 210 11.49 -1.14 1.35
CA TRP A 210 12.05 -1.29 0.01
C TRP A 210 13.43 -0.65 -0.14
N SER A 211 13.77 0.32 0.70
CA SER A 211 15.07 1.01 0.71
C SER A 211 16.08 0.39 1.67
N ALA A 212 15.74 -0.71 2.38
CA ALA A 212 16.58 -1.34 3.40
C ALA A 212 17.16 -0.33 4.40
N ASN A 213 16.30 0.53 4.94
CA ASN A 213 16.70 1.68 5.75
C ASN A 213 16.58 1.43 7.27
N PHE A 214 15.89 0.37 7.70
CA PHE A 214 15.71 -0.04 9.11
C PHE A 214 16.35 -1.42 9.37
N ASP A 215 17.08 -1.56 10.47
CA ASP A 215 17.76 -2.82 10.85
C ASP A 215 17.16 -3.53 12.07
N GLU A 216 16.07 -2.99 12.62
CA GLU A 216 15.21 -3.64 13.60
C GLU A 216 13.74 -3.21 13.45
N ILE A 217 12.79 -4.01 13.96
CA ILE A 217 11.36 -3.63 13.92
C ILE A 217 11.06 -2.44 14.84
N GLN A 218 11.87 -2.28 15.89
CA GLN A 218 11.75 -1.17 16.82
C GLN A 218 12.05 0.19 16.16
N ASP A 219 12.71 0.22 15.01
CA ASP A 219 12.95 1.45 14.23
C ASP A 219 11.67 2.13 13.78
N PHE A 220 10.54 1.40 13.70
CA PHE A 220 9.24 1.97 13.44
C PHE A 220 8.76 2.97 14.51
N GLU A 221 9.46 3.10 15.65
CA GLU A 221 9.33 4.26 16.54
C GLU A 221 9.48 5.59 15.78
N ASN A 222 10.32 5.64 14.74
CA ASN A 222 10.44 6.80 13.87
C ASN A 222 9.13 7.07 13.12
N ASP A 223 8.56 6.07 12.45
CA ASP A 223 7.30 6.21 11.70
C ASP A 223 6.13 6.53 12.63
N ILE A 224 6.08 5.90 13.81
CA ILE A 224 5.07 6.17 14.84
C ILE A 224 5.09 7.65 15.24
N ARG A 225 6.27 8.24 15.43
CA ARG A 225 6.41 9.64 15.84
C ARG A 225 6.22 10.64 14.70
N LEU A 226 6.82 10.35 13.55
CA LEU A 226 6.98 11.32 12.47
C LEU A 226 5.87 11.23 11.44
N ALA A 227 5.33 10.03 11.17
CA ALA A 227 4.30 9.80 10.16
C ALA A 227 2.92 9.55 10.78
N PHE A 228 2.84 8.77 11.87
CA PHE A 228 1.56 8.51 12.54
C PHE A 228 1.19 9.63 13.53
N GLY A 229 2.11 10.57 13.77
CA GLY A 229 1.98 11.71 14.69
C GLY A 229 1.79 11.32 16.15
N GLY A 230 2.08 10.07 16.50
CA GLY A 230 2.03 9.58 17.86
C GLY A 230 3.15 10.17 18.73
N SER A 231 2.96 10.11 20.05
CA SER A 231 4.00 10.53 21.00
C SER A 231 5.19 9.56 21.07
N GLY A 232 5.09 8.35 20.51
CA GLY A 232 6.12 7.31 20.55
C GLY A 232 6.15 6.53 21.86
N PHE A 233 6.78 5.36 21.83
CA PHE A 233 6.94 4.47 22.99
C PHE A 233 8.23 4.76 23.76
N LEU A 234 9.24 5.34 23.11
CA LEU A 234 10.47 5.76 23.77
C LEU A 234 10.31 7.16 24.37
N THR A 235 11.02 7.38 25.48
CA THR A 235 11.19 8.75 26.00
C THR A 235 11.96 9.59 24.98
N ASN A 236 11.74 10.91 24.96
CA ASN A 236 12.45 11.80 24.03
C ASN A 236 13.98 11.66 24.08
N PRO A 237 14.64 11.51 25.26
CA PRO A 237 16.09 11.27 25.30
C PRO A 237 16.52 9.93 24.69
N GLN A 238 15.75 8.85 24.90
CA GLN A 238 16.05 7.55 24.29
C GLN A 238 15.89 7.61 22.77
N PHE A 239 14.80 8.24 22.29
CA PHE A 239 14.57 8.42 20.86
C PHE A 239 15.68 9.28 20.23
N ALA A 240 16.05 10.40 20.83
CA ALA A 240 17.13 11.25 20.32
C ALA A 240 18.49 10.52 20.26
N ALA A 241 18.74 9.58 21.18
CA ALA A 241 19.95 8.77 21.17
C ALA A 241 19.93 7.62 20.15
N THR A 242 18.77 7.29 19.59
CA THR A 242 18.54 6.12 18.71
C THR A 242 17.81 6.50 17.41
N SER A 243 17.67 7.78 17.08
CA SER A 243 16.86 8.24 15.94
C SER A 243 17.45 7.83 14.58
N ASP A 244 18.74 7.52 14.53
CA ASP A 244 19.34 6.88 13.37
C ASP A 244 18.92 5.40 13.33
N PRO A 245 18.09 4.97 12.35
CA PRO A 245 17.59 3.60 12.26
C PRO A 245 18.64 2.56 11.86
N LEU A 246 19.88 2.97 11.58
CA LEU A 246 21.01 2.06 11.37
C LEU A 246 22.10 2.25 12.44
N GLY A 247 21.75 2.98 13.52
CA GLY A 247 22.65 3.41 14.58
C GLY A 247 22.55 2.56 15.83
N ALA A 248 22.37 3.22 16.98
CA ALA A 248 22.24 2.53 18.26
C ALA A 248 20.88 1.81 18.35
N PRO A 249 20.84 0.55 18.85
CA PRO A 249 19.62 -0.23 18.88
C PRO A 249 18.60 0.32 19.87
N LYS A 250 17.33 0.25 19.50
CA LYS A 250 16.14 0.48 20.32
C LYS A 250 15.66 -0.80 20.98
N ALA A 251 16.01 -1.97 20.45
CA ALA A 251 15.73 -3.26 21.08
C ALA A 251 16.16 -3.27 22.55
N GLY A 252 15.24 -3.68 23.44
CA GLY A 252 15.47 -3.73 24.88
C GLY A 252 15.24 -2.41 25.63
N LEU A 253 14.97 -1.29 24.94
CA LEU A 253 14.72 0.00 25.60
C LEU A 253 13.27 0.16 26.08
N ASN A 254 12.32 -0.58 25.49
CA ASN A 254 10.91 -0.51 25.85
C ASN A 254 10.20 -1.86 25.57
N ALA A 255 9.50 -2.37 26.58
CA ALA A 255 8.84 -3.68 26.52
C ALA A 255 7.68 -3.75 25.51
N ASP A 256 6.97 -2.66 25.26
CA ASP A 256 5.88 -2.60 24.27
C ASP A 256 6.45 -2.63 22.84
N LEU A 257 7.54 -1.91 22.56
CA LEU A 257 8.24 -2.01 21.27
C LEU A 257 8.83 -3.40 21.04
N ASP A 258 9.42 -4.01 22.08
CA ASP A 258 9.92 -5.37 22.00
C ASP A 258 8.79 -6.39 21.80
N ALA A 259 7.61 -6.15 22.39
CA ALA A 259 6.43 -6.97 22.14
C ALA A 259 5.95 -6.83 20.70
N LEU A 260 5.87 -5.60 20.16
CA LEU A 260 5.54 -5.34 18.76
C LEU A 260 6.51 -6.07 17.82
N ALA A 261 7.81 -5.96 18.08
CA ALA A 261 8.84 -6.69 17.34
C ALA A 261 8.67 -8.21 17.44
N ALA A 262 8.35 -8.74 18.63
CA ALA A 262 8.08 -10.16 18.82
C ALA A 262 6.84 -10.65 18.03
N TYR A 263 5.79 -9.82 17.91
CA TYR A 263 4.66 -10.15 17.05
C TYR A 263 5.06 -10.20 15.57
N VAL A 264 5.73 -9.17 15.06
CA VAL A 264 6.16 -9.17 13.64
C VAL A 264 7.17 -10.30 13.37
N ALA A 265 8.04 -10.62 14.32
CA ALA A 265 8.94 -11.77 14.27
C ALA A 265 8.20 -13.11 14.25
N SER A 266 7.01 -13.19 14.86
CA SER A 266 6.18 -14.40 14.84
C SER A 266 5.51 -14.67 13.51
N LEU A 267 5.51 -13.72 12.56
CA LEU A 267 4.90 -13.90 11.23
C LEU A 267 5.83 -14.70 10.29
N GLY A 268 6.14 -15.94 10.68
CA GLY A 268 7.02 -16.86 9.95
C GLY A 268 6.33 -17.58 8.79
N ALA A 269 7.02 -18.61 8.26
CA ALA A 269 6.56 -19.39 7.10
C ALA A 269 5.21 -20.10 7.33
N GLU A 270 4.85 -20.38 8.58
CA GLU A 270 3.57 -20.94 9.01
C GLU A 270 2.38 -20.00 8.78
N HIS A 271 2.64 -18.71 8.53
CA HIS A 271 1.63 -17.72 8.16
C HIS A 271 1.46 -17.59 6.65
N LEU A 272 2.23 -18.34 5.85
CA LEU A 272 2.06 -18.37 4.40
C LEU A 272 0.92 -19.31 4.01
N PRO A 273 0.09 -18.94 3.03
CA PRO A 273 -0.90 -19.85 2.49
C PRO A 273 -0.23 -21.06 1.83
N ALA A 274 -0.93 -22.18 1.82
CA ALA A 274 -0.47 -23.37 1.13
C ALA A 274 -0.28 -23.07 -0.37
N SER A 275 0.87 -23.45 -0.92
CA SER A 275 1.12 -23.28 -2.35
C SER A 275 0.19 -24.16 -3.17
N ALA A 276 -0.53 -23.55 -4.12
CA ALA A 276 -1.35 -24.26 -5.10
C ALA A 276 -0.54 -25.22 -6.01
N TRP A 277 0.79 -25.09 -6.00
CA TRP A 277 1.72 -25.88 -6.82
C TRP A 277 2.38 -27.04 -6.06
N ARG A 278 1.84 -27.38 -4.88
CA ARG A 278 2.18 -28.59 -4.14
C ARG A 278 1.07 -29.64 -4.27
N ASN A 279 1.46 -30.90 -4.25
CA ASN A 279 0.54 -32.03 -4.17
C ASN A 279 -0.08 -32.09 -2.76
N ALA A 280 -1.14 -32.89 -2.60
CA ALA A 280 -1.83 -33.06 -1.32
C ALA A 280 -0.93 -33.59 -0.18
N ASP A 281 0.16 -34.30 -0.52
CA ASP A 281 1.17 -34.79 0.42
C ASP A 281 2.27 -33.75 0.75
N GLY A 282 2.16 -32.54 0.21
CA GLY A 282 3.12 -31.44 0.38
C GLY A 282 4.31 -31.47 -0.58
N SER A 283 4.47 -32.52 -1.39
CA SER A 283 5.54 -32.60 -2.39
C SER A 283 5.35 -31.57 -3.52
N VAL A 284 6.44 -31.21 -4.19
CA VAL A 284 6.41 -30.27 -5.32
C VAL A 284 5.75 -30.94 -6.52
N SER A 285 4.77 -30.29 -7.14
CA SER A 285 4.11 -30.81 -8.36
C SER A 285 5.08 -30.90 -9.55
N ALA A 286 4.76 -31.73 -10.54
CA ALA A 286 5.57 -31.84 -11.76
C ALA A 286 5.73 -30.50 -12.49
N GLN A 287 4.69 -29.67 -12.51
CA GLN A 287 4.75 -28.34 -13.12
C GLN A 287 5.67 -27.39 -12.34
N ALA A 288 5.65 -27.44 -11.00
CA ALA A 288 6.57 -26.65 -10.20
C ALA A 288 8.04 -27.10 -10.34
N GLN A 289 8.30 -28.39 -10.56
CA GLN A 289 9.65 -28.87 -10.87
C GLN A 289 10.17 -28.30 -12.20
N VAL A 290 9.31 -28.25 -13.23
CA VAL A 290 9.65 -27.58 -14.50
C VAL A 290 9.93 -26.09 -14.25
N GLY A 291 9.07 -25.41 -13.49
CA GLY A 291 9.25 -24.01 -13.12
C GLY A 291 10.55 -23.75 -12.35
N GLN A 292 10.95 -24.66 -11.46
CA GLN A 292 12.24 -24.58 -10.75
C GLN A 292 13.41 -24.62 -11.74
N GLY A 293 13.38 -25.51 -12.74
CA GLY A 293 14.41 -25.57 -13.77
C GLY A 293 14.52 -24.28 -14.58
N VAL A 294 13.38 -23.64 -14.90
CA VAL A 294 13.35 -22.32 -15.56
C VAL A 294 13.94 -21.24 -14.66
N PHE A 295 13.56 -21.22 -13.38
CA PHE A 295 14.05 -20.25 -12.39
C PHE A 295 15.56 -20.29 -12.21
N GLU A 296 16.14 -21.49 -12.20
CA GLU A 296 17.59 -21.72 -12.14
C GLU A 296 18.27 -21.31 -13.45
N THR A 297 17.71 -21.73 -14.61
CA THR A 297 18.29 -21.47 -15.94
C THR A 297 18.34 -19.97 -16.27
N LEU A 298 17.29 -19.23 -15.89
CA LEU A 298 17.23 -17.77 -16.07
C LEU A 298 18.03 -17.00 -15.01
N GLY A 299 18.68 -17.69 -14.07
CA GLY A 299 19.53 -17.08 -13.05
C GLY A 299 18.76 -16.32 -11.97
N CYS A 300 17.45 -16.53 -11.83
CA CYS A 300 16.61 -15.84 -10.84
C CYS A 300 17.13 -16.06 -9.40
N ALA A 301 17.66 -17.25 -9.14
CA ALA A 301 18.24 -17.63 -7.85
C ALA A 301 19.49 -16.82 -7.44
N SER A 302 20.12 -16.10 -8.37
CA SER A 302 21.26 -15.22 -8.08
C SER A 302 20.90 -14.02 -7.21
N CYS A 303 19.63 -13.56 -7.26
CA CYS A 303 19.08 -12.54 -6.37
C CYS A 303 18.05 -13.13 -5.41
N HIS A 304 17.15 -13.97 -5.91
CA HIS A 304 16.08 -14.58 -5.13
C HIS A 304 16.50 -15.95 -4.58
N THR A 305 17.52 -15.94 -3.74
CA THR A 305 18.20 -17.16 -3.28
C THR A 305 17.35 -17.96 -2.26
N PRO A 306 17.13 -19.27 -2.48
CA PRO A 306 16.48 -20.14 -1.49
C PRO A 306 17.25 -20.22 -0.16
N PRO A 307 16.59 -20.54 0.98
CA PRO A 307 15.16 -20.88 1.11
C PRO A 307 14.25 -19.67 1.28
N ARG A 308 14.81 -18.48 1.55
CA ARG A 308 14.04 -17.24 1.76
C ARG A 308 13.61 -16.58 0.45
N TYR A 309 14.13 -17.04 -0.68
CA TYR A 309 13.94 -16.45 -2.02
C TYR A 309 14.28 -14.95 -2.08
N THR A 310 15.31 -14.58 -1.31
CA THR A 310 15.95 -13.26 -1.30
C THR A 310 17.36 -13.44 -0.74
N ARG A 311 18.32 -12.67 -1.26
CA ARG A 311 19.66 -12.52 -0.69
C ARG A 311 19.85 -11.25 0.15
N SER A 312 18.76 -10.53 0.44
CA SER A 312 18.83 -9.32 1.28
C SER A 312 19.56 -9.63 2.60
N PRO A 313 20.62 -8.87 2.91
CA PRO A 313 21.45 -9.11 4.07
C PRO A 313 20.97 -8.34 5.30
N LEU A 314 21.25 -8.87 6.48
CA LEU A 314 21.16 -8.11 7.73
C LEU A 314 22.33 -7.15 7.90
N ALA A 315 23.55 -7.61 7.58
CA ALA A 315 24.76 -6.82 7.66
C ALA A 315 25.16 -6.27 6.28
N GLY A 316 25.42 -4.97 6.20
CA GLY A 316 25.75 -4.29 4.94
C GLY A 316 24.52 -3.79 4.18
N LEU A 317 24.66 -3.63 2.87
CA LEU A 317 23.62 -3.13 1.98
C LEU A 317 23.75 -3.80 0.61
N ASP A 318 22.64 -4.25 0.06
CA ASP A 318 22.57 -4.91 -1.25
C ASP A 318 21.29 -4.49 -1.96
N LEU A 319 21.34 -3.31 -2.56
CA LEU A 319 20.25 -2.74 -3.32
C LEU A 319 20.50 -2.95 -4.80
N VAL A 320 19.46 -3.33 -5.54
CA VAL A 320 19.56 -3.57 -6.98
C VAL A 320 18.57 -2.67 -7.71
N ASN A 321 19.05 -1.92 -8.70
CA ASN A 321 18.18 -1.24 -9.64
C ASN A 321 17.98 -2.11 -10.88
N VAL A 322 16.75 -2.58 -11.08
CA VAL A 322 16.36 -3.39 -12.24
C VAL A 322 15.68 -2.56 -13.33
N GLY A 323 15.95 -1.26 -13.37
CA GLY A 323 15.35 -0.32 -14.32
C GLY A 323 13.98 0.21 -13.88
N THR A 324 13.61 0.01 -12.62
CA THR A 324 12.28 0.40 -12.09
C THR A 324 12.31 1.69 -11.29
N LEU A 325 13.49 2.19 -10.91
CA LEU A 325 13.60 3.47 -10.21
C LEU A 325 13.16 4.64 -11.09
N ARG A 326 12.49 5.59 -10.47
CA ARG A 326 12.00 6.86 -11.05
C ARG A 326 12.23 7.99 -10.05
N ASP A 327 12.03 9.23 -10.48
CA ASP A 327 12.04 10.39 -9.57
C ASP A 327 11.04 10.23 -8.42
N THR A 328 9.91 9.56 -8.70
CA THR A 328 8.88 9.20 -7.70
C THR A 328 9.29 8.06 -6.77
N SER A 329 10.45 7.42 -6.95
CA SER A 329 10.93 6.37 -6.03
C SER A 329 11.60 6.93 -4.77
N GLY A 330 11.80 8.25 -4.70
CA GLY A 330 12.32 8.93 -3.53
C GLY A 330 13.79 8.64 -3.26
N HIS A 331 14.14 8.66 -1.97
CA HIS A 331 15.48 8.66 -1.43
C HIS A 331 15.69 7.48 -0.48
N ARG A 332 16.93 7.31 -0.03
CA ARG A 332 17.28 6.43 1.08
C ARG A 332 17.96 7.24 2.16
N LEU A 333 17.30 7.42 3.31
CA LEU A 333 17.83 8.20 4.44
C LEU A 333 18.27 9.62 4.00
N GLY A 334 17.45 10.27 3.16
CA GLY A 334 17.75 11.60 2.59
C GLY A 334 18.82 11.62 1.50
N GLY A 335 19.48 10.49 1.20
CA GLY A 335 20.46 10.36 0.12
C GLY A 335 19.86 9.79 -1.17
N VAL A 336 20.71 9.60 -2.18
CA VAL A 336 20.32 8.92 -3.42
C VAL A 336 19.88 7.49 -3.11
N LEU A 337 18.76 7.04 -3.69
CA LEU A 337 18.34 5.64 -3.66
C LEU A 337 19.04 4.89 -4.81
N PRO A 338 20.04 4.04 -4.56
CA PRO A 338 20.82 3.41 -5.63
C PRO A 338 20.11 2.18 -6.24
N GLY A 339 19.09 1.66 -5.57
CA GLY A 339 18.35 0.45 -5.94
C GLY A 339 17.30 0.12 -4.90
N ILE A 340 16.63 -1.01 -5.08
CA ILE A 340 15.62 -1.55 -4.17
C ILE A 340 16.15 -2.81 -3.50
N ASP A 341 15.78 -3.02 -2.24
CA ASP A 341 16.07 -4.24 -1.50
C ASP A 341 15.40 -5.44 -2.18
N ILE A 342 16.13 -6.53 -2.31
CA ILE A 342 15.67 -7.68 -3.09
C ILE A 342 14.51 -8.35 -2.34
N PRO A 343 13.24 -8.23 -2.79
CA PRO A 343 12.13 -8.77 -2.03
C PRO A 343 12.17 -10.31 -2.04
N THR A 344 11.65 -10.91 -0.97
CA THR A 344 11.34 -12.35 -0.99
C THR A 344 10.29 -12.66 -2.05
N LEU A 345 10.40 -13.82 -2.69
CA LEU A 345 9.35 -14.36 -3.57
C LEU A 345 8.41 -15.34 -2.83
N LEU A 346 8.54 -15.48 -1.51
CA LEU A 346 7.54 -16.18 -0.72
C LEU A 346 6.24 -15.38 -0.72
N ASP A 347 5.12 -16.08 -0.84
CA ASP A 347 3.76 -15.54 -1.02
C ASP A 347 3.49 -14.73 -2.31
N LEU A 348 4.43 -14.68 -3.26
CA LEU A 348 4.34 -13.82 -4.45
C LEU A 348 2.96 -13.81 -5.15
N PRO A 349 2.27 -14.95 -5.37
CA PRO A 349 0.96 -14.93 -6.06
C PRO A 349 -0.14 -14.10 -5.36
N ASN A 350 -0.02 -13.87 -4.06
CA ASN A 350 -1.03 -13.16 -3.26
C ASN A 350 -0.66 -11.69 -3.01
N THR A 351 0.44 -11.21 -3.59
CA THR A 351 1.01 -9.91 -3.23
C THR A 351 0.91 -8.85 -4.33
N ALA A 352 -0.03 -8.98 -5.26
CA ALA A 352 -0.26 -7.94 -6.28
C ALA A 352 -0.78 -6.64 -5.63
N PRO A 353 -0.46 -5.45 -6.18
CA PRO A 353 0.43 -5.22 -7.32
C PRO A 353 1.91 -5.48 -6.99
N TYR A 354 2.76 -5.59 -8.00
CA TYR A 354 4.16 -5.97 -7.88
C TYR A 354 5.11 -4.77 -8.10
N LEU A 355 6.37 -4.94 -7.67
CA LEU A 355 7.43 -3.93 -7.62
C LEU A 355 7.24 -2.92 -6.47
N HIS A 356 8.29 -2.14 -6.19
CA HIS A 356 8.34 -1.24 -5.03
C HIS A 356 7.32 -0.12 -5.10
N ASP A 357 6.90 0.28 -6.29
CA ASP A 357 5.92 1.33 -6.56
C ASP A 357 4.58 0.76 -7.08
N GLY A 358 4.40 -0.56 -7.02
CA GLY A 358 3.22 -1.25 -7.54
C GLY A 358 3.07 -1.12 -9.06
N SER A 359 4.18 -0.93 -9.78
CA SER A 359 4.10 -0.62 -11.20
C SER A 359 3.59 -1.72 -12.12
N ALA A 360 3.65 -2.97 -11.66
CA ALA A 360 3.17 -4.14 -12.38
C ALA A 360 1.90 -4.70 -11.71
N VAL A 361 0.75 -4.66 -12.39
CA VAL A 361 -0.53 -5.15 -11.83
C VAL A 361 -0.62 -6.68 -11.84
N THR A 362 0.10 -7.34 -12.74
CA THR A 362 0.20 -8.81 -12.81
C THR A 362 1.65 -9.26 -12.76
N LEU A 363 1.88 -10.55 -12.49
CA LEU A 363 3.23 -11.10 -12.41
C LEU A 363 3.92 -11.07 -13.78
N GLU A 364 3.18 -11.29 -14.86
CA GLU A 364 3.68 -11.19 -16.23
C GLU A 364 4.16 -9.77 -16.54
N ALA A 365 3.46 -8.76 -16.04
CA ALA A 365 3.82 -7.36 -16.26
C ALA A 365 5.16 -6.98 -15.61
N VAL A 366 5.64 -7.73 -14.60
CA VAL A 366 6.97 -7.53 -14.03
C VAL A 366 8.05 -7.67 -15.10
N PHE A 367 7.96 -8.69 -15.95
CA PHE A 367 8.97 -8.96 -16.99
C PHE A 367 8.97 -7.94 -18.13
N SER A 368 7.89 -7.17 -18.28
CA SER A 368 7.83 -6.04 -19.21
C SER A 368 8.33 -4.74 -18.58
N ALA A 369 8.04 -4.55 -17.28
CA ALA A 369 8.36 -3.33 -16.53
C ALA A 369 9.81 -3.29 -16.01
N THR A 370 10.46 -4.45 -15.87
CA THR A 370 11.86 -4.55 -15.46
C THR A 370 12.79 -4.69 -16.67
N GLY A 371 13.99 -4.12 -16.56
CA GLY A 371 14.99 -4.11 -17.61
C GLY A 371 14.91 -2.85 -18.48
N GLY A 372 16.08 -2.31 -18.82
CA GLY A 372 16.19 -1.07 -19.59
C GLY A 372 16.21 0.20 -18.73
N THR A 373 16.27 1.34 -19.41
CA THR A 373 16.33 2.67 -18.79
C THR A 373 14.97 3.35 -18.95
N VAL A 374 14.38 3.81 -17.85
CA VAL A 374 13.16 4.64 -17.90
C VAL A 374 13.58 6.08 -18.19
N VAL A 375 12.99 6.66 -19.23
CA VAL A 375 13.20 8.06 -19.62
C VAL A 375 11.90 8.82 -19.38
N PRO A 376 11.85 9.78 -18.43
CA PRO A 376 10.67 10.61 -18.21
C PRO A 376 10.28 11.35 -19.50
N ALA A 377 8.98 11.44 -19.80
CA ALA A 377 8.53 12.05 -21.05
C ALA A 377 8.94 13.54 -21.11
N GLU A 378 8.86 14.22 -19.98
CA GLU A 378 9.20 15.62 -19.77
C GLU A 378 10.68 15.95 -19.93
N SER A 379 11.57 14.95 -19.95
CA SER A 379 12.99 15.17 -20.29
C SER A 379 13.22 15.27 -21.81
N GLY A 380 12.21 14.95 -22.61
CA GLY A 380 12.26 15.08 -24.06
C GLY A 380 12.08 16.53 -24.54
N THR A 381 12.39 16.77 -25.80
CA THR A 381 12.17 18.07 -26.47
C THR A 381 10.84 18.02 -27.25
N PRO A 382 9.77 18.65 -26.76
CA PRO A 382 8.51 18.75 -27.49
C PRO A 382 8.64 19.76 -28.65
N THR A 383 8.03 19.44 -29.79
CA THR A 383 8.00 20.30 -30.99
C THR A 383 6.68 20.13 -31.75
N LEU A 384 6.43 21.03 -32.71
CA LEU A 384 5.28 20.95 -33.64
C LEU A 384 3.90 20.83 -32.98
N GLY A 385 3.71 21.50 -31.83
CA GLY A 385 2.44 21.49 -31.09
C GLY A 385 2.42 20.54 -29.89
N ALA A 386 3.47 19.74 -29.68
CA ALA A 386 3.67 19.09 -28.39
C ALA A 386 4.08 20.11 -27.32
N TYR A 387 3.70 19.85 -26.06
CA TYR A 387 4.12 20.65 -24.91
C TYR A 387 4.18 19.79 -23.63
N ILE A 388 5.01 20.21 -22.68
CA ILE A 388 5.08 19.62 -21.35
C ILE A 388 4.02 20.29 -20.48
N GLU A 389 3.19 19.49 -19.83
CA GLU A 389 2.29 19.94 -18.77
C GLU A 389 2.83 19.47 -17.42
N ASN A 390 3.22 20.42 -16.58
CA ASN A 390 3.80 20.18 -15.27
C ASN A 390 2.85 20.58 -14.12
N GLN A 391 1.63 21.02 -14.44
CA GLN A 391 0.56 21.33 -13.47
C GLN A 391 -0.59 20.32 -13.54
N TYR A 392 -0.61 19.38 -14.50
CA TYR A 392 -1.72 18.42 -14.68
C TYR A 392 -2.04 17.66 -13.41
N VAL A 393 -0.98 17.22 -12.74
CA VAL A 393 -1.02 16.37 -11.57
C VAL A 393 -1.57 17.19 -10.38
N ASP A 394 -1.24 18.50 -10.33
CA ASP A 394 -1.77 19.48 -9.37
C ASP A 394 -3.25 19.78 -9.58
N LEU A 395 -3.68 19.80 -10.84
CA LEU A 395 -5.03 20.21 -11.23
C LEU A 395 -6.07 19.08 -11.14
N ASN A 396 -5.63 17.82 -11.28
CA ASN A 396 -6.54 16.66 -11.34
C ASN A 396 -6.45 15.68 -10.16
N TYR A 397 -5.61 15.95 -9.15
CA TYR A 397 -5.38 15.07 -8.00
C TYR A 397 -5.11 13.61 -8.41
N ASP A 398 -4.37 13.43 -9.50
CA ASP A 398 -4.14 12.15 -10.16
C ASP A 398 -2.63 11.85 -10.24
N ASP A 399 -2.17 10.91 -9.43
CA ASP A 399 -0.79 10.45 -9.32
C ASP A 399 -0.43 9.34 -10.33
N THR A 400 -1.42 8.88 -11.11
CA THR A 400 -1.24 7.77 -12.04
C THR A 400 -0.26 8.07 -13.16
N VAL A 401 0.16 9.31 -13.38
CA VAL A 401 1.29 9.69 -14.26
C VAL A 401 2.63 9.08 -13.80
N ARG A 402 2.76 8.69 -12.53
CA ARG A 402 4.00 8.17 -11.90
C ARG A 402 5.23 9.05 -12.14
N GLY A 403 5.01 10.36 -12.20
CA GLY A 403 5.97 11.45 -12.46
C GLY A 403 5.33 12.80 -12.13
N ARG A 404 6.08 13.91 -12.20
CA ARG A 404 5.56 15.25 -11.86
C ARG A 404 5.02 16.02 -13.08
N ALA A 405 5.22 15.50 -14.28
CA ALA A 405 4.76 16.10 -15.51
C ALA A 405 4.37 15.02 -16.53
N LEU A 406 3.66 15.44 -17.57
CA LEU A 406 3.40 14.63 -18.75
C LEU A 406 3.61 15.46 -20.02
N VAL A 407 3.74 14.81 -21.16
CA VAL A 407 3.81 15.49 -22.46
C VAL A 407 2.49 15.28 -23.21
N PHE A 408 1.85 16.38 -23.59
CA PHE A 408 0.76 16.35 -24.54
C PHE A 408 1.31 16.36 -25.95
N LEU A 409 0.95 15.33 -26.73
CA LEU A 409 1.06 15.37 -28.18
C LEU A 409 -0.24 15.98 -28.71
N GLY A 410 -0.20 17.28 -29.01
CA GLY A 410 -1.31 18.10 -29.50
C GLY A 410 -1.85 17.63 -30.85
N ASP A 411 -1.85 18.46 -31.88
CA ASP A 411 -2.39 18.07 -33.19
C ASP A 411 -1.58 16.97 -33.89
N GLN A 412 -2.13 16.40 -34.96
CA GLN A 412 -1.41 15.48 -35.84
C GLN A 412 -0.08 16.10 -36.30
N GLY A 413 1.02 15.34 -36.22
CA GLY A 413 2.37 15.81 -36.48
C GLY A 413 3.11 16.37 -35.26
N SER A 414 2.46 16.49 -34.08
CA SER A 414 3.13 16.84 -32.83
C SER A 414 4.20 15.80 -32.49
N ARG A 415 5.37 16.26 -32.04
CA ARG A 415 6.55 15.41 -31.81
C ARG A 415 7.17 15.60 -30.43
N LEU A 416 7.58 14.49 -29.84
CA LEU A 416 8.47 14.45 -28.68
C LEU A 416 9.77 13.75 -29.08
N SER A 417 10.90 14.43 -28.91
CA SER A 417 12.21 13.90 -29.32
C SER A 417 13.14 13.72 -28.13
N PHE A 418 13.85 12.60 -28.11
CA PHE A 418 14.90 12.28 -27.15
C PHE A 418 16.22 12.08 -27.89
N SER A 419 17.29 12.60 -27.31
CA SER A 419 18.65 12.36 -27.75
C SER A 419 19.42 11.66 -26.63
N ASN A 420 20.50 10.98 -26.99
CA ASN A 420 21.37 10.28 -26.05
C ASN A 420 20.66 9.18 -25.24
N VAL A 421 19.67 8.50 -25.84
CA VAL A 421 18.99 7.38 -25.18
C VAL A 421 19.96 6.20 -25.10
N ASP A 422 20.19 5.70 -23.89
CA ASP A 422 21.12 4.60 -23.63
C ASP A 422 20.54 3.26 -24.07
N GLY A 423 21.17 2.62 -25.05
CA GLY A 423 20.83 1.29 -25.53
C GLY A 423 21.54 0.16 -24.80
N GLY A 424 22.26 0.45 -23.72
CA GLY A 424 23.04 -0.51 -22.94
C GLY A 424 24.15 -1.13 -23.79
N VAL A 425 24.19 -2.46 -23.88
CA VAL A 425 25.15 -3.19 -24.73
C VAL A 425 24.82 -3.11 -26.23
N GLY A 426 23.67 -2.52 -26.59
CA GLY A 426 23.15 -2.48 -27.96
C GLY A 426 22.55 -3.81 -28.43
N GLY A 427 22.09 -3.84 -29.68
CA GLY A 427 21.46 -5.01 -30.30
C GLY A 427 19.96 -4.84 -30.51
N ILE A 428 19.22 -5.95 -30.53
CA ILE A 428 17.77 -5.94 -30.69
C ILE A 428 17.12 -5.93 -29.30
N GLY A 429 16.31 -4.92 -29.03
CA GLY A 429 15.57 -4.75 -27.78
C GLY A 429 14.12 -4.35 -28.01
N ALA A 430 13.56 -3.64 -27.05
CA ALA A 430 12.21 -3.13 -27.10
C ALA A 430 12.14 -1.70 -26.56
N ILE A 431 11.15 -0.94 -27.00
CA ILE A 431 10.76 0.33 -26.39
C ILE A 431 9.32 0.20 -25.91
N GLU A 432 9.08 0.64 -24.68
CA GLU A 432 7.73 0.69 -24.11
C GLU A 432 7.32 2.15 -23.91
N LEU A 433 6.15 2.50 -24.45
CA LEU A 433 5.54 3.80 -24.31
C LEU A 433 4.44 3.72 -23.27
N ARG A 434 4.54 4.50 -22.20
CA ARG A 434 3.43 4.70 -21.26
C ARG A 434 2.59 5.89 -21.71
N TYR A 435 1.28 5.70 -21.83
CA TYR A 435 0.40 6.68 -22.45
C TYR A 435 -1.01 6.71 -21.82
N SER A 436 -1.66 7.86 -21.96
CA SER A 436 -3.10 8.06 -21.68
C SER A 436 -3.72 8.71 -22.91
N SER A 437 -4.69 8.03 -23.55
CA SER A 437 -5.25 8.49 -24.83
C SER A 437 -6.63 7.89 -25.11
N ALA A 438 -7.54 8.69 -25.69
CA ALA A 438 -8.63 8.14 -26.48
C ALA A 438 -8.01 7.53 -27.75
N ALA A 439 -8.47 6.34 -28.19
CA ALA A 439 -7.79 5.55 -29.23
C ALA A 439 -7.16 6.41 -30.34
N SER A 440 -5.85 6.27 -30.52
CA SER A 440 -5.02 7.13 -31.38
C SER A 440 -3.89 6.30 -32.00
N SER A 441 -3.17 6.87 -32.95
CA SER A 441 -1.95 6.30 -33.53
C SER A 441 -0.77 7.23 -33.28
N VAL A 442 0.40 6.63 -33.05
CA VAL A 442 1.69 7.33 -33.05
C VAL A 442 2.68 6.54 -33.90
N GLU A 443 3.68 7.22 -34.42
CA GLU A 443 4.84 6.61 -35.05
C GLU A 443 6.06 6.84 -34.17
N LEU A 444 6.64 5.74 -33.70
CA LEU A 444 7.91 5.74 -32.98
C LEU A 444 9.05 5.64 -33.99
N ARG A 445 9.99 6.58 -33.96
CA ARG A 445 11.20 6.52 -34.79
C ARG A 445 12.42 6.34 -33.92
N VAL A 446 13.18 5.28 -34.15
CA VAL A 446 14.44 5.00 -33.44
C VAL A 446 15.58 5.02 -34.43
N ASN A 447 16.51 5.94 -34.27
CA ASN A 447 17.61 6.16 -35.22
C ASN A 447 17.12 6.32 -36.67
N GLY A 448 15.95 6.97 -36.84
CA GLY A 448 15.31 7.19 -38.14
C GLY A 448 14.42 6.05 -38.66
N VAL A 449 14.48 4.86 -38.06
CA VAL A 449 13.62 3.71 -38.43
C VAL A 449 12.26 3.86 -37.77
N ALA A 450 11.18 3.81 -38.57
CA ALA A 450 9.81 4.00 -38.11
C ALA A 450 9.15 2.69 -37.67
N TYR A 451 8.41 2.76 -36.56
CA TYR A 451 7.61 1.70 -35.98
C TYR A 451 6.21 2.27 -35.69
N PRO A 452 5.17 1.89 -36.47
CA PRO A 452 3.81 2.36 -36.21
C PRO A 452 3.25 1.72 -34.94
N VAL A 453 2.58 2.52 -34.10
CA VAL A 453 2.03 2.08 -32.81
C VAL A 453 0.57 2.50 -32.70
N ASN A 454 -0.30 1.52 -32.53
CA ASN A 454 -1.72 1.76 -32.24
C ASN A 454 -1.91 1.87 -30.72
N LEU A 455 -2.41 3.01 -30.27
CA LEU A 455 -2.71 3.27 -28.87
C LEU A 455 -4.18 2.95 -28.62
N ALA A 456 -4.44 1.86 -27.90
CA ALA A 456 -5.79 1.47 -27.51
C ALA A 456 -6.40 2.50 -26.55
N ASN A 457 -7.72 2.73 -26.66
CA ASN A 457 -8.46 3.60 -25.75
C ASN A 457 -8.28 3.13 -24.30
N VAL A 458 -7.93 4.06 -23.41
CA VAL A 458 -7.77 3.82 -21.98
C VAL A 458 -9.10 3.85 -21.19
N GLY A 459 -10.24 4.06 -21.86
CA GLY A 459 -11.59 3.83 -21.31
C GLY A 459 -12.09 4.95 -20.39
N ASN A 460 -11.78 6.20 -20.73
CA ASN A 460 -11.86 7.32 -19.80
C ASN A 460 -13.25 8.00 -19.73
N PRO A 461 -13.74 8.44 -18.55
CA PRO A 461 -14.85 9.38 -18.46
C PRO A 461 -14.46 10.75 -19.03
N THR A 462 -15.43 11.51 -19.53
CA THR A 462 -15.30 12.76 -20.30
C THR A 462 -14.63 13.94 -19.58
N PHE A 463 -14.06 13.78 -18.38
CA PHE A 463 -13.57 14.90 -17.57
C PHE A 463 -12.12 14.77 -17.03
N ALA A 464 -11.54 13.59 -16.80
CA ALA A 464 -10.16 13.50 -16.27
C ALA A 464 -9.43 12.25 -16.82
N GLN A 465 -8.29 12.40 -17.50
CA GLN A 465 -7.52 11.33 -18.17
C GLN A 465 -6.65 10.54 -17.19
N VAL A 466 -7.27 9.78 -16.30
CA VAL A 466 -6.59 9.12 -15.16
C VAL A 466 -6.17 7.67 -15.41
N ASN A 467 -6.52 7.10 -16.57
CA ASN A 467 -6.16 5.71 -16.89
C ASN A 467 -4.94 5.67 -17.80
N TRP A 468 -3.92 4.91 -17.40
CA TRP A 468 -2.69 4.73 -18.17
C TRP A 468 -2.58 3.31 -18.70
N ARG A 469 -2.00 3.19 -19.90
CA ARG A 469 -1.60 1.90 -20.49
C ARG A 469 -0.17 1.99 -20.99
N THR A 470 0.40 0.84 -21.29
CA THR A 470 1.69 0.74 -21.98
C THR A 470 1.50 0.13 -23.35
N ALA A 471 2.28 0.61 -24.32
CA ALA A 471 2.40 0.04 -25.66
C ALA A 471 3.85 -0.37 -25.84
N ARG A 472 4.10 -1.67 -25.97
CA ARG A 472 5.44 -2.22 -26.17
C ARG A 472 5.72 -2.49 -27.65
N ILE A 473 6.91 -2.09 -28.09
CA ILE A 473 7.42 -2.29 -29.45
C ILE A 473 8.70 -3.14 -29.32
N ASP A 474 8.60 -4.42 -29.67
CA ASP A 474 9.76 -5.32 -29.72
C ASP A 474 10.49 -5.24 -31.07
N GLY A 475 11.69 -5.81 -31.14
CA GLY A 475 12.47 -5.88 -32.39
C GLY A 475 13.18 -4.57 -32.75
N VAL A 476 13.33 -3.66 -31.79
CA VAL A 476 13.94 -2.33 -32.00
C VAL A 476 15.47 -2.46 -31.99
N ALA A 477 16.12 -2.03 -33.06
CA ALA A 477 17.58 -1.98 -33.12
C ALA A 477 18.13 -0.78 -32.34
N LEU A 478 18.88 -1.04 -31.28
CA LEU A 478 19.54 -0.06 -30.42
C LEU A 478 21.05 -0.11 -30.59
N GLN A 479 21.66 1.06 -30.71
CA GLN A 479 23.11 1.25 -30.61
C GLN A 479 23.55 1.14 -29.15
N ALA A 480 24.77 0.67 -28.91
CA ALA A 480 25.33 0.58 -27.56
C ALA A 480 25.56 1.97 -26.95
N GLY A 481 25.34 2.12 -25.64
CA GLY A 481 25.51 3.37 -24.91
C GLY A 481 24.49 4.45 -25.29
N PRO A 482 24.72 5.72 -24.89
CA PRO A 482 23.81 6.85 -25.09
C PRO A 482 23.87 7.41 -26.51
N ASN A 483 23.72 6.56 -27.52
CA ASN A 483 23.87 6.92 -28.94
C ASN A 483 22.56 6.88 -29.72
N ASN A 484 21.43 6.60 -29.07
CA ASN A 484 20.15 6.46 -29.76
C ASN A 484 19.37 7.78 -29.77
N SER A 485 18.72 8.04 -30.90
CA SER A 485 17.65 9.05 -30.99
C SER A 485 16.29 8.36 -31.05
N VAL A 486 15.33 8.89 -30.29
CA VAL A 486 13.96 8.39 -30.24
C VAL A 486 13.01 9.54 -30.47
N VAL A 487 12.09 9.42 -31.43
CA VAL A 487 11.06 10.42 -31.71
C VAL A 487 9.70 9.74 -31.66
N ILE A 488 8.75 10.35 -30.96
CA ILE A 488 7.35 9.92 -30.92
C ILE A 488 6.55 11.00 -31.65
N GLU A 489 5.88 10.62 -32.74
CA GLU A 489 5.06 11.52 -33.55
C GLU A 489 3.60 11.08 -33.54
N ARG A 490 2.67 12.00 -33.27
CA ARG A 490 1.24 11.71 -33.40
C ARG A 490 0.87 11.62 -34.89
N THR A 491 0.31 10.49 -35.31
CA THR A 491 -0.04 10.22 -36.72
C THR A 491 -1.52 10.10 -36.95
#